data_AF-A0A2I3C8C8-F1
#
_entry.id   AF-A0A2I3C8C8-F1
#
_cell.length_a   1.000
_cell.length_b   1.000
_cell.length_c   1.000
_cell.angle_alpha   90.00
_cell.angle_beta   90.00
_cell.angle_gamma   90.00
#
_symmetry.space_group_name_H-M   'P 1'
#
loop_
_entity.id
_entity.type
_entity.pdbx_description
1 polymer ?
#
loop_
_entity_poly.entity_id
_entity_poly.type
_entity_poly.pdbx_seq_one_letter_code
_entity_poly.pdbx_strand_id
1 'polypeptide(L)'
;MKYKKRQKYKYTLHSEEKIETHISVSNAYDSPFLSLSKQGVLTIKKGYAWDGASGPALDTKNIMKASLVHDALYQLMREEVLPQSARKHADTLLRETCLEKGMSSFRATYIYYGVRVVGGFFSRPDTLCA
;
A
#
# COMPACT_ATOMS: atom_id res chain seq x y z
N MET A 1 17.41 -22.38 2.88
CA MET A 1 16.93 -21.40 3.89
C MET A 1 16.32 -20.27 3.10
N LYS A 2 15.03 -19.94 3.28
CA LYS A 2 14.42 -18.85 2.52
C LYS A 2 14.91 -17.51 3.09
N TYR A 3 15.51 -16.66 2.26
CA TYR A 3 16.02 -15.35 2.69
C TYR A 3 15.56 -14.24 1.72
N LYS A 4 15.43 -13.03 2.25
CA LYS A 4 15.02 -11.84 1.49
C LYS A 4 15.96 -10.68 1.80
N LYS A 5 16.40 -9.98 0.76
CA LYS A 5 17.26 -8.79 0.91
C LYS A 5 16.49 -7.71 1.66
N ARG A 6 17.07 -7.20 2.75
CA ARG A 6 16.47 -6.08 3.51
C ARG A 6 16.54 -4.80 2.68
N GLN A 7 15.39 -4.19 2.43
CA GLN A 7 15.31 -2.84 1.88
C GLN A 7 15.38 -1.81 3.01
N LYS A 8 15.97 -0.64 2.72
CA LYS A 8 16.02 0.49 3.64
C LYS A 8 14.75 1.32 3.43
N TYR A 9 13.78 1.18 4.31
CA TYR A 9 12.54 1.96 4.31
C TYR A 9 12.77 3.36 4.92
N LYS A 10 12.04 4.37 4.45
CA LYS A 10 12.15 5.75 4.94
C LYS A 10 11.37 6.02 6.22
N TYR A 11 10.22 5.36 6.39
CA TYR A 11 9.30 5.65 7.48
C TYR A 11 8.92 4.39 8.24
N THR A 12 8.52 4.56 9.51
CA THR A 12 8.00 3.48 10.36
C THR A 12 6.78 3.97 11.11
N LEU A 13 5.74 3.15 11.14
CA LEU A 13 4.44 3.54 11.66
C LEU A 13 4.47 3.48 13.19
N HIS A 14 4.17 4.60 13.84
CA HIS A 14 4.25 4.71 15.30
C HIS A 14 2.97 4.24 16.03
N SER A 15 1.83 4.24 15.34
CA SER A 15 0.51 3.85 15.87
C SER A 15 -0.25 2.99 14.86
N GLU A 16 -1.05 2.04 15.34
CA GLU A 16 -1.91 1.24 14.47
C GLU A 16 -2.88 2.15 13.68
N GLU A 17 -3.01 1.89 12.38
CA GLU A 17 -3.96 2.56 11.50
C GLU A 17 -4.93 1.54 10.89
N LYS A 18 -6.22 1.85 10.93
CA LYS A 18 -7.29 1.03 10.34
C LYS A 18 -8.00 1.79 9.26
N ILE A 19 -8.15 1.16 8.10
CA ILE A 19 -8.77 1.75 6.92
C ILE A 19 -9.67 0.74 6.25
N GLU A 20 -10.86 1.21 5.87
CA GLU A 20 -11.77 0.46 5.02
C GLU A 20 -11.26 0.54 3.58
N THR A 21 -10.92 -0.62 3.03
CA THR A 21 -10.45 -0.73 1.65
C THR A 21 -11.56 -1.20 0.71
N HIS A 22 -12.64 -1.76 1.27
CA HIS A 22 -13.71 -2.46 0.54
C HIS A 22 -13.21 -3.61 -0.37
N ILE A 23 -11.97 -4.08 -0.17
CA ILE A 23 -11.42 -5.24 -0.87
C ILE A 23 -11.77 -6.49 -0.08
N SER A 24 -12.74 -7.25 -0.57
CA SER A 24 -13.11 -8.52 0.07
C SER A 24 -12.12 -9.63 -0.28
N VAL A 25 -11.71 -10.41 0.72
CA VAL A 25 -10.83 -11.57 0.57
C VAL A 25 -11.51 -12.84 1.09
N SER A 26 -11.21 -13.98 0.47
CA SER A 26 -11.78 -15.28 0.86
C SER A 26 -11.32 -15.70 2.26
N ASN A 27 -10.03 -15.47 2.55
CA ASN A 27 -9.39 -15.76 3.82
C ASN A 27 -8.90 -14.47 4.46
N ALA A 28 -9.15 -14.32 5.77
CA ALA A 28 -8.54 -13.25 6.53
C ALA A 28 -7.02 -13.47 6.53
N TYR A 29 -6.27 -12.37 6.44
CA TYR A 29 -4.82 -12.39 6.51
C TYR A 29 -4.37 -11.69 7.78
N ASP A 30 -3.44 -12.30 8.51
CA ASP A 30 -2.83 -11.69 9.69
C ASP A 30 -1.33 -11.98 9.70
N SER A 31 -0.56 -10.91 9.84
CA SER A 31 0.89 -10.93 9.99
C SER A 31 1.30 -9.98 11.13
N PRO A 32 2.57 -10.02 11.56
CA PRO A 32 3.05 -9.14 12.63
C PRO A 32 2.85 -7.64 12.35
N PHE A 33 2.79 -7.24 11.07
CA PHE A 33 2.68 -5.83 10.70
C PHE A 33 1.42 -5.45 9.89
N LEU A 34 0.74 -6.42 9.27
CA LEU A 34 -0.45 -6.18 8.45
C LEU A 34 -1.54 -7.20 8.77
N SER A 35 -2.79 -6.75 8.79
CA SER A 35 -3.93 -7.67 8.76
C SER A 35 -5.02 -7.15 7.82
N LEU A 36 -5.70 -8.08 7.14
CA LEU A 36 -6.80 -7.79 6.24
C LEU A 36 -7.98 -8.68 6.62
N SER A 37 -9.08 -8.06 7.03
CA SER A 37 -10.32 -8.78 7.35
C SER A 37 -11.04 -9.22 6.07
N LYS A 38 -11.91 -10.24 6.19
CA LYS A 38 -12.77 -10.67 5.07
C LYS A 38 -13.69 -9.57 4.55
N GLN A 39 -14.04 -8.62 5.43
CA GLN A 39 -14.89 -7.47 5.15
C GLN A 39 -14.12 -6.32 4.47
N GLY A 40 -12.82 -6.47 4.22
CA GLY A 40 -12.00 -5.47 3.56
C GLY A 40 -11.51 -4.34 4.47
N VAL A 41 -11.38 -4.60 5.77
CA VAL A 41 -10.72 -3.68 6.70
C VAL A 41 -9.23 -4.03 6.75
N LEU A 42 -8.39 -3.11 6.30
CA LEU A 42 -6.93 -3.20 6.39
C LEU A 42 -6.47 -2.56 7.69
N THR A 43 -5.76 -3.33 8.50
CA THR A 43 -5.08 -2.85 9.71
C THR A 43 -3.58 -2.88 9.47
N ILE A 44 -2.95 -1.72 9.60
CA ILE A 44 -1.50 -1.56 9.51
C ILE A 44 -1.00 -1.36 10.94
N LYS A 45 -0.29 -2.37 11.44
CA LYS A 45 0.13 -2.43 12.84
C LYS A 45 1.38 -1.56 13.07
N LYS A 46 1.57 -1.16 14.32
CA LYS A 46 2.75 -0.41 14.76
C LYS A 46 4.03 -1.14 14.34
N GLY A 47 5.02 -0.39 13.85
CA GLY A 47 6.30 -0.92 13.39
C GLY A 47 6.34 -1.27 11.90
N TYR A 48 5.21 -1.14 11.17
CA TYR A 48 5.23 -1.28 9.71
C TYR A 48 6.13 -0.23 9.08
N ALA A 49 7.03 -0.66 8.19
CA ALA A 49 7.99 0.22 7.52
C ALA A 49 7.66 0.34 6.03
N TRP A 50 7.74 1.57 5.49
CA TRP A 50 7.36 1.86 4.11
C TRP A 50 8.20 3.00 3.52
N ASP A 51 8.16 3.21 2.20
CA ASP A 51 9.07 4.14 1.52
C ASP A 51 8.51 5.57 1.36
N GLY A 52 7.29 5.81 1.85
CA GLY A 52 6.59 7.08 1.66
C GLY A 52 6.02 7.22 0.26
N ALA A 53 5.83 8.45 -0.20
CA ALA A 53 5.43 8.71 -1.57
C ALA A 53 6.57 8.30 -2.53
N SER A 54 6.34 7.24 -3.29
CA SER A 54 7.29 6.79 -4.31
C SER A 54 7.06 7.51 -5.65
N GLY A 55 8.14 7.81 -6.38
CA GLY A 55 8.08 8.43 -7.71
C GLY A 55 8.03 9.97 -7.68
N PRO A 56 7.26 10.63 -8.57
CA PRO A 56 7.28 12.10 -8.69
C PRO A 56 6.47 12.82 -7.60
N ALA A 57 6.02 12.08 -6.58
CA ALA A 57 5.16 12.58 -5.54
C ALA A 57 6.02 13.07 -4.36
N LEU A 58 5.84 14.34 -3.96
CA LEU A 58 6.49 14.88 -2.76
C LEU A 58 5.80 14.37 -1.50
N ASP A 59 6.59 13.95 -0.51
CA ASP A 59 6.14 13.58 0.84
C ASP A 59 5.48 14.78 1.53
N THR A 60 4.15 14.82 1.46
CA THR A 60 3.31 15.76 2.20
C THR A 60 2.41 15.01 3.17
N LYS A 61 2.00 15.65 4.27
CA LYS A 61 1.10 15.03 5.27
C LYS A 61 -0.14 14.39 4.64
N ASN A 62 -0.63 14.96 3.54
CA ASN A 62 -1.83 14.52 2.84
C ASN A 62 -1.60 13.22 2.05
N ILE A 63 -0.38 12.97 1.56
CA ILE A 63 -0.04 11.74 0.85
C ILE A 63 0.49 10.65 1.77
N MET A 64 1.06 10.98 2.93
CA MET A 64 1.70 9.99 3.82
C MET A 64 0.76 8.85 4.24
N LYS A 65 -0.50 9.17 4.57
CA LYS A 65 -1.50 8.15 4.91
C LYS A 65 -1.89 7.34 3.67
N ALA A 66 -2.02 7.99 2.52
CA ALA A 66 -2.39 7.33 1.27
C ALA A 66 -1.27 6.38 0.79
N SER A 67 -0.01 6.82 0.84
CA SER A 67 1.15 6.01 0.46
C SER A 67 1.38 4.83 1.40
N LEU A 68 1.14 5.01 2.70
CA LEU A 68 1.15 3.91 3.68
C LEU A 68 0.16 2.80 3.29
N VAL A 69 -1.08 3.15 2.97
CA VAL A 69 -2.11 2.19 2.52
C VAL A 69 -1.71 1.52 1.22
N HIS A 70 -1.23 2.31 0.27
CA HIS A 70 -0.83 1.82 -1.05
C HIS A 70 0.30 0.79 -0.95
N ASP A 71 1.36 1.10 -0.19
CA ASP A 71 2.48 0.17 0.05
C ASP A 71 2.04 -1.12 0.76
N ALA A 72 1.14 -1.00 1.74
CA ALA A 72 0.56 -2.15 2.44
C ALA A 72 -0.24 -3.06 1.51
N LEU A 73 -1.13 -2.49 0.69
CA LEU A 73 -1.89 -3.25 -0.31
C LEU A 73 -0.97 -3.90 -1.35
N TYR A 74 0.07 -3.20 -1.77
CA TYR A 74 1.08 -3.74 -2.68
C TYR A 74 1.86 -4.90 -2.05
N GLN A 75 2.18 -4.81 -0.77
CA GLN A 75 2.80 -5.93 -0.06
C GLN A 75 1.89 -7.16 -0.02
N LEU A 76 0.60 -6.98 0.25
CA LEU A 76 -0.37 -8.09 0.21
C LEU A 76 -0.48 -8.71 -1.20
N MET A 77 -0.33 -7.92 -2.26
CA MET A 77 -0.26 -8.43 -3.63
C MET A 77 1.05 -9.19 -3.90
N ARG A 78 2.18 -8.75 -3.34
CA ARG A 78 3.47 -9.46 -3.43
C ARG A 78 3.49 -10.76 -2.65
N GLU A 79 2.76 -10.82 -1.54
CA GLU A 79 2.58 -12.00 -0.70
C GLU A 79 1.44 -12.91 -1.21
N GLU A 80 0.86 -12.60 -2.38
CA GLU A 80 -0.21 -13.36 -3.04
C GLU A 80 -1.51 -13.49 -2.20
N VAL A 81 -1.66 -12.66 -1.17
CA VAL A 81 -2.89 -12.52 -0.39
C VAL A 81 -3.96 -11.82 -1.22
N LEU A 82 -3.55 -10.81 -2.00
CA LEU A 82 -4.40 -10.09 -2.93
C LEU A 82 -4.05 -10.42 -4.38
N PRO A 83 -5.05 -10.62 -5.25
CA PRO A 83 -4.79 -10.81 -6.67
C PRO A 83 -4.27 -9.51 -7.30
N GLN A 84 -3.48 -9.61 -8.36
CA GLN A 84 -2.97 -8.45 -9.10
C GLN A 84 -4.08 -7.57 -9.70
N SER A 85 -5.30 -8.11 -9.86
CA SER A 85 -6.49 -7.33 -10.25
C SER A 85 -6.86 -6.26 -9.22
N ALA A 86 -6.53 -6.46 -7.94
CA ALA A 86 -6.74 -5.50 -6.87
C ALA A 86 -5.87 -4.23 -7.01
N ARG A 87 -4.83 -4.26 -7.86
CA ARG A 87 -3.96 -3.11 -8.12
C ARG A 87 -4.73 -1.86 -8.54
N LYS A 88 -5.69 -2.03 -9.45
CA LYS A 88 -6.52 -0.90 -9.92
C LYS A 88 -7.29 -0.27 -8.76
N HIS A 89 -7.79 -1.09 -7.83
CA HIS A 89 -8.54 -0.63 -6.66
C HIS A 89 -7.62 0.08 -5.66
N ALA A 90 -6.43 -0.47 -5.40
CA ALA A 90 -5.41 0.16 -4.55
C ALA A 90 -5.00 1.55 -5.09
N ASP A 91 -4.80 1.67 -6.40
CA ASP A 91 -4.47 2.96 -7.04
C ASP A 91 -5.63 3.96 -6.93
N THR A 92 -6.89 3.51 -7.08
CA THR A 92 -8.07 4.36 -6.89
C THR A 92 -8.20 4.84 -5.44
N LEU A 93 -8.02 3.93 -4.47
CA LEU A 93 -8.10 4.25 -3.05
C LEU A 93 -7.02 5.26 -2.62
N LEU A 94 -5.81 5.17 -3.20
CA LEU A 94 -4.75 6.15 -3.03
C LEU A 94 -5.25 7.55 -3.45
N ARG A 95 -5.86 7.65 -4.63
CA ARG A 95 -6.39 8.92 -5.16
C ARG A 95 -7.51 9.47 -4.28
N GLU A 96 -8.45 8.63 -3.86
CA GLU A 96 -9.57 9.01 -2.98
C GLU A 96 -9.07 9.52 -1.62
N THR A 97 -8.17 8.77 -0.98
CA THR A 97 -7.55 9.17 0.29
C THR A 97 -6.81 10.52 0.16
N CYS A 98 -6.12 10.75 -0.96
CA CYS A 98 -5.46 12.04 -1.22
C CYS A 98 -6.48 13.19 -1.30
N LEU A 99 -7.60 12.98 -1.99
CA LEU A 99 -8.67 13.99 -2.13
C LEU A 99 -9.33 14.29 -0.77
N GLU A 100 -9.62 13.25 0.02
CA GLU A 100 -10.19 13.39 1.37
C GLU A 100 -9.27 14.18 2.31
N LYS A 101 -7.95 14.04 2.15
CA LYS A 101 -6.95 14.80 2.91
C LYS A 101 -6.72 16.22 2.36
N GLY A 102 -7.57 16.70 1.44
CA GLY A 102 -7.52 18.07 0.92
C GLY A 102 -6.43 18.29 -0.12
N MET A 103 -5.92 17.23 -0.76
CA MET A 103 -5.04 17.39 -1.90
C MET A 103 -5.83 17.88 -3.12
N SER A 104 -5.25 18.80 -3.90
CA SER A 104 -5.87 19.25 -5.15
C SER A 104 -6.08 18.09 -6.12
N SER A 105 -7.21 18.10 -6.83
CA SER A 105 -7.60 17.05 -7.78
C SER A 105 -6.57 16.83 -8.88
N PHE A 106 -5.92 17.91 -9.33
CA PHE A 106 -4.82 17.85 -10.30
C PHE A 106 -3.64 17.02 -9.77
N ARG A 107 -3.20 17.30 -8.54
CA ARG A 107 -2.07 16.59 -7.92
C ARG A 107 -2.40 15.13 -7.63
N ALA A 108 -3.61 14.86 -7.13
CA ALA A 108 -4.07 13.49 -6.88
C ALA A 108 -4.13 12.67 -8.18
N THR A 109 -4.57 13.29 -9.28
CA THR A 109 -4.62 12.66 -10.61
C THR A 109 -3.22 12.41 -11.17
N TYR A 110 -2.31 13.37 -11.02
CA TYR A 110 -0.90 13.20 -11.41
C TYR A 110 -0.25 12.02 -10.68
N ILE A 111 -0.46 11.91 -9.36
CA ILE A 111 0.04 10.79 -8.55
C ILE A 111 -0.55 9.46 -9.04
N TYR A 112 -1.86 9.41 -9.28
CA TYR A 112 -2.55 8.22 -9.79
C TYR A 112 -1.96 7.72 -11.12
N TYR A 113 -1.73 8.61 -12.07
CA TYR A 113 -1.10 8.23 -13.33
C TYR A 113 0.36 7.79 -13.15
N GLY A 114 1.12 8.45 -12.26
CA GLY A 114 2.49 8.07 -11.91
C GLY A 114 2.57 6.64 -11.36
N VAL A 115 1.75 6.31 -10.37
CA VAL A 115 1.74 4.94 -9.81
C VAL A 115 1.20 3.92 -10.80
N ARG A 116 0.31 4.30 -11.73
CA ARG A 116 -0.24 3.36 -12.70
C ARG A 116 0.80 2.88 -13.72
N VAL A 117 1.69 3.78 -14.14
CA VAL A 117 2.80 3.49 -15.07
C VAL A 117 3.90 2.68 -14.39
N VAL A 118 4.26 3.04 -13.16
CA VAL A 118 5.41 2.45 -12.45
C VAL A 118 5.03 1.22 -11.62
N GLY A 119 3.80 1.17 -11.13
CA GLY A 119 3.34 0.18 -10.14
C GLY A 119 3.29 -1.27 -10.63
N GLY A 120 3.20 -1.50 -11.95
CA GLY A 120 3.25 -2.86 -12.50
C GLY A 120 4.59 -3.57 -12.28
N PHE A 121 5.67 -2.81 -12.04
CA PHE A 121 6.98 -3.38 -11.68
C PHE A 121 7.05 -3.76 -10.19
N PHE A 122 6.50 -2.90 -9.31
CA PHE A 122 6.59 -3.04 -7.85
C PHE A 122 5.55 -3.98 -7.24
N SER A 123 4.52 -4.37 -7.98
CA SER A 123 3.48 -5.31 -7.52
C SER A 123 3.84 -6.78 -7.78
N ARG A 124 4.94 -7.07 -8.49
CA ARG A 124 5.32 -8.44 -8.85
C ARG A 124 5.60 -9.29 -7.60
N PRO A 125 5.18 -10.58 -7.58
CA PRO A 125 5.45 -11.49 -6.47
C PRO A 125 6.95 -11.48 -6.14
N ASP A 126 7.25 -11.29 -4.86
CA ASP A 126 8.64 -11.29 -4.41
C ASP A 126 9.07 -12.74 -4.22
N THR A 127 9.81 -13.27 -5.19
CA THR A 127 10.29 -14.64 -5.12
C THR A 127 11.33 -14.73 -4.00
N LEU A 128 10.99 -15.47 -2.94
CA LEU A 128 12.00 -15.90 -1.97
C LEU A 128 13.08 -16.66 -2.74
N CYS A 129 14.32 -16.16 -2.73
CA CYS A 129 15.45 -16.90 -3.28
C CYS A 129 15.52 -18.25 -2.54
N ALA A 130 15.42 -19.33 -3.31
CA ALA A 130 15.48 -20.69 -2.81
C ALA A 130 16.90 -21.05 -2.39
#